data_AF-A0A424WIH5-F1
#
_entry.id   AF-A0A424WIH5-F1
#
_cell.length_a   1.000
_cell.length_b   1.000
_cell.length_c   1.000
_cell.angle_alpha   90.00
_cell.angle_beta   90.00
_cell.angle_gamma   90.00
#
_symmetry.space_group_name_H-M   'P 1'
#
loop_
_entity.id
_entity.type
_entity.pdbx_description
1 polymer ?
#
loop_
_entity_poly.entity_id
_entity_poly.type
_entity_poly.pdbx_seq_one_letter_code
_entity_poly.pdbx_strand_id
1 'polypeptide(L)'
;MTTPLITTEDAAEAANWAEILARTDVHQFASVVFGLAYEEIQDIIYPTPPYKAYLLGKRSGGQRVIREPRRRLKDLQVKLLPYLVERAGPPKPCAHAFTAGRSIVTNARKHLERRPHFVLNLDLEGFFPAISFYRIRGVLRKAPFNLAHPVATMLAHMCTVNNELPQGAPTSPFLSNQVCRSLDRDLMALAKRHQATYTRYADDITFSFSTPNKAALPANICTFDSGVVTLGQELVGIIGQHNFRINPAKTRMSTRQRRMEVTGIVINQFTNVKRVFIDKIRGALHAWDRHGYEAAEENWQARVANGAQLAQEKRPWKRQTRLRKPPELKTVLWGKLLFLRMVRGADDAIYTRLAEKYNRLVERESAGDTPFVGATLPVEAIVRNAEDAERAVFVVQWLADYHPPAPGIQEAVGGQGTAFAYKRHNRLITCDHVFRTEGEYRRRDDPQAPRVPFTTDLTAPEVHGPMVSVTDPATGQEWTVRVVHRDAHRDLAILEFDEEPPAHRHFSGMDAPITRHAPGKLIGFPNWNNGRRANIEQAVVTARFPRTGLQRFEINQLIRKGNSGGPFVDELFRVGGVVQQGAQQDAGNNECLCVAELDAWIAAYEATLLPSPPSPLAPAATQSDSAS
;
A
#
# COMPACT_ATOMS: atom_id res chain seq x y z
N MET A 1 20.22 -43.77 -38.42
CA MET A 1 18.89 -43.12 -38.39
C MET A 1 18.97 -41.98 -37.38
N THR A 2 19.27 -40.79 -37.87
CA THR A 2 19.39 -39.57 -37.07
C THR A 2 18.00 -38.95 -36.92
N THR A 3 17.49 -38.91 -35.69
CA THR A 3 16.27 -38.19 -35.34
C THR A 3 16.45 -36.71 -35.70
N PRO A 4 15.53 -36.06 -36.44
CA PRO A 4 15.71 -34.65 -36.78
C PRO A 4 15.63 -33.81 -35.50
N LEU A 5 16.60 -32.91 -35.32
CA LEU A 5 16.58 -31.88 -34.29
C LEU A 5 15.48 -30.88 -34.65
N ILE A 6 14.35 -30.92 -33.92
CA ILE A 6 13.26 -29.95 -34.05
C ILE A 6 13.83 -28.56 -33.70
N THR A 7 13.71 -27.60 -34.62
CA THR A 7 14.19 -26.23 -34.38
C THR A 7 13.22 -25.45 -33.49
N THR A 8 13.66 -24.35 -32.90
CA THR A 8 12.80 -23.47 -32.09
C THR A 8 11.67 -22.83 -32.90
N GLU A 9 11.87 -22.66 -34.21
CA GLU A 9 10.84 -22.15 -35.14
C GLU A 9 9.76 -23.20 -35.41
N ASP A 10 10.15 -24.46 -35.62
CA ASP A 10 9.20 -25.58 -35.79
C ASP A 10 8.31 -25.76 -34.54
N ALA A 11 8.89 -25.57 -33.35
CA ALA A 11 8.16 -25.65 -32.09
C ALA A 11 7.14 -24.50 -31.93
N ALA A 12 7.49 -23.28 -32.36
CA ALA A 12 6.61 -22.12 -32.32
C ALA A 12 5.46 -22.23 -33.33
N GLU A 13 5.75 -22.75 -34.52
CA GLU A 13 4.74 -22.99 -35.55
C GLU A 13 3.77 -24.11 -35.14
N ALA A 14 4.29 -25.22 -34.59
CA ALA A 14 3.46 -26.29 -34.04
C ALA A 14 2.56 -25.80 -32.88
N ALA A 15 3.07 -24.94 -32.00
CA ALA A 15 2.29 -24.33 -30.93
C ALA A 15 1.17 -23.42 -31.47
N ASN A 16 1.43 -22.66 -32.54
CA ASN A 16 0.44 -21.84 -33.21
C ASN A 16 -0.68 -22.68 -33.85
N TRP A 17 -0.34 -23.76 -34.57
CA TRP A 17 -1.32 -24.68 -35.13
C TRP A 17 -2.16 -25.37 -34.05
N ALA A 18 -1.53 -25.82 -32.95
CA ALA A 18 -2.23 -26.39 -31.81
C ALA A 18 -3.22 -25.39 -31.18
N GLU A 19 -2.84 -24.11 -31.08
CA GLU A 19 -3.75 -23.07 -30.60
C GLU A 19 -4.92 -22.83 -31.56
N ILE A 20 -4.68 -22.76 -32.87
CA ILE A 20 -5.74 -22.60 -33.88
C ILE A 20 -6.73 -23.76 -33.78
N LEU A 21 -6.22 -25.00 -33.77
CA LEU A 21 -7.02 -26.22 -33.70
C LEU A 21 -7.85 -26.28 -32.41
N ALA A 22 -7.26 -25.95 -31.27
CA ALA A 22 -7.98 -25.88 -30.00
C ALA A 22 -9.14 -24.89 -30.07
N ARG A 23 -9.00 -23.74 -30.76
CA ARG A 23 -10.09 -22.77 -30.88
C ARG A 23 -11.22 -23.25 -31.79
N THR A 24 -10.96 -24.16 -32.72
CA THR A 24 -11.93 -24.59 -33.74
C THR A 24 -12.64 -25.91 -33.43
N ASP A 25 -11.96 -26.85 -32.80
CA ASP A 25 -12.41 -28.23 -32.62
C ASP A 25 -12.55 -28.60 -31.13
N VAL A 26 -13.65 -29.27 -30.78
CA VAL A 26 -13.96 -29.63 -29.39
C VAL A 26 -13.07 -30.74 -28.84
N HIS A 27 -12.63 -31.68 -29.68
CA HIS A 27 -11.73 -32.77 -29.26
C HIS A 27 -10.33 -32.23 -29.02
N GLN A 28 -9.85 -31.36 -29.92
CA GLN A 28 -8.56 -30.68 -29.74
C GLN A 28 -8.58 -29.75 -28.52
N PHE A 29 -9.65 -28.96 -28.33
CA PHE A 29 -9.79 -28.16 -27.11
C PHE A 29 -9.79 -29.04 -25.85
N ALA A 30 -10.51 -30.16 -25.89
CA ALA A 30 -10.61 -31.09 -24.76
C ALA A 30 -9.24 -31.61 -24.32
N SER A 31 -8.48 -32.10 -25.31
CA SER A 31 -7.15 -32.65 -25.09
C SER A 31 -6.17 -31.57 -24.61
N VAL A 32 -6.07 -30.44 -25.33
CA VAL A 32 -5.06 -29.40 -25.06
C VAL A 32 -5.33 -28.66 -23.74
N VAL A 33 -6.59 -28.32 -23.44
CA VAL A 33 -6.92 -27.46 -22.29
C VAL A 33 -7.24 -28.28 -21.04
N PHE A 34 -7.92 -29.43 -21.19
CA PHE A 34 -8.33 -30.24 -20.04
C PHE A 34 -7.46 -31.47 -19.80
N GLY A 35 -6.72 -31.92 -20.81
CA GLY A 35 -5.97 -33.17 -20.76
C GLY A 35 -6.88 -34.40 -20.72
N LEU A 36 -8.07 -34.32 -21.35
CA LEU A 36 -9.10 -35.35 -21.34
C LEU A 36 -9.65 -35.56 -22.75
N ALA A 37 -10.23 -36.74 -23.01
CA ALA A 37 -11.03 -36.95 -24.21
C ALA A 37 -12.33 -36.13 -24.14
N TYR A 38 -12.90 -35.75 -25.29
CA TYR A 38 -14.12 -34.94 -25.30
C TYR A 38 -15.32 -35.72 -24.72
N GLU A 39 -15.35 -37.03 -24.95
CA GLU A 39 -16.37 -37.95 -24.45
C GLU A 39 -16.43 -37.93 -22.93
N GLU A 40 -15.28 -37.88 -22.25
CA GLU A 40 -15.21 -37.76 -20.79
C GLU A 40 -15.77 -36.42 -20.29
N ILE A 41 -15.60 -35.35 -21.07
CA ILE A 41 -16.20 -34.05 -20.76
C ILE A 41 -17.70 -34.12 -20.97
N GLN A 42 -18.17 -34.75 -22.05
CA GLN A 42 -19.59 -34.92 -22.33
C GLN A 42 -20.30 -35.65 -21.19
N ASP A 43 -19.72 -36.73 -20.68
CA ASP A 43 -20.22 -37.49 -19.52
C ASP A 43 -20.35 -36.64 -18.25
N ILE A 44 -19.55 -35.58 -18.12
CA ILE A 44 -19.59 -34.67 -16.98
C ILE A 44 -20.64 -33.58 -17.17
N ILE A 45 -20.78 -33.03 -18.38
CA ILE A 45 -21.56 -31.80 -18.59
C ILE A 45 -22.96 -32.04 -19.16
N TYR A 46 -23.22 -33.18 -19.80
CA TYR A 46 -24.51 -33.50 -20.42
C TYR A 46 -25.33 -34.52 -19.61
N PRO A 47 -26.67 -34.51 -19.73
CA PRO A 47 -27.48 -33.52 -20.46
C PRO A 47 -27.54 -32.15 -19.77
N THR A 48 -27.16 -32.07 -18.49
CA THR A 48 -27.05 -30.81 -17.75
C THR A 48 -25.84 -30.82 -16.83
N PRO A 49 -25.12 -29.69 -16.68
CA PRO A 49 -23.96 -29.64 -15.84
C PRO A 49 -24.32 -29.82 -14.36
N PRO A 50 -23.58 -30.66 -13.60
CA PRO A 50 -23.94 -31.02 -12.24
C PRO A 50 -23.60 -29.92 -11.24
N TYR A 51 -24.60 -29.11 -10.89
CA TYR A 51 -24.55 -28.13 -9.80
C TYR A 51 -25.34 -28.61 -8.58
N LYS A 52 -24.84 -28.29 -7.39
CA LYS A 52 -25.57 -28.42 -6.12
C LYS A 52 -26.11 -27.05 -5.70
N ALA A 53 -27.41 -26.97 -5.47
CA ALA A 53 -28.06 -25.76 -4.98
C ALA A 53 -28.13 -25.75 -3.44
N TYR A 54 -27.92 -24.58 -2.84
CA TYR A 54 -28.21 -24.32 -1.43
C TYR A 54 -28.53 -22.84 -1.20
N LEU A 55 -29.18 -22.54 -0.08
CA LEU A 55 -29.67 -21.19 0.22
C LEU A 55 -28.75 -20.50 1.24
N LEU A 56 -28.40 -19.24 0.95
CA LEU A 56 -27.75 -18.34 1.90
C LEU A 56 -28.66 -17.16 2.20
N GLY A 57 -28.70 -16.72 3.45
CA GLY A 57 -29.37 -15.45 3.79
C GLY A 57 -28.69 -14.25 3.11
N LYS A 58 -29.50 -13.30 2.65
CA LYS A 58 -29.01 -11.97 2.22
C LYS A 58 -28.89 -11.05 3.44
N ARG A 59 -27.99 -10.06 3.35
CA ARG A 59 -27.82 -8.97 4.33
C ARG A 59 -28.91 -7.88 4.27
N SER A 60 -30.00 -8.11 3.56
CA SER A 60 -31.11 -7.15 3.47
C SER A 60 -32.44 -7.84 3.71
N GLY A 61 -32.40 -9.01 4.37
CA GLY A 61 -33.49 -10.00 4.34
C GLY A 61 -33.58 -10.80 3.02
N GLY A 62 -34.24 -11.96 3.09
CA GLY A 62 -34.43 -12.89 1.96
C GLY A 62 -33.29 -13.89 1.76
N GLN A 63 -33.43 -14.72 0.72
CA GLN A 63 -32.50 -15.83 0.41
C GLN A 63 -31.79 -15.62 -0.94
N ARG A 64 -30.57 -16.16 -1.03
CA ARG A 64 -29.72 -16.22 -2.22
C ARG A 64 -29.47 -17.69 -2.54
N VAL A 65 -29.95 -18.13 -3.71
CA VAL A 65 -29.61 -19.44 -4.25
C VAL A 65 -28.15 -19.43 -4.69
N ILE A 66 -27.32 -20.28 -4.08
CA ILE A 66 -25.97 -20.58 -4.51
C ILE A 66 -26.01 -21.89 -5.28
N ARG A 67 -25.36 -21.92 -6.45
CA ARG A 67 -25.21 -23.10 -7.29
C ARG A 67 -23.72 -23.39 -7.40
N GLU A 68 -23.25 -24.35 -6.62
CA GLU A 68 -21.85 -24.77 -6.60
C GLU A 68 -21.64 -25.97 -7.53
N PRO A 69 -20.65 -25.94 -8.43
CA PRO A 69 -20.35 -27.09 -9.29
C PRO A 69 -19.86 -28.28 -8.45
N ARG A 70 -20.32 -29.50 -8.78
CA ARG A 70 -19.77 -30.72 -8.20
C ARG A 70 -18.31 -30.90 -8.60
N ARG A 71 -17.56 -31.71 -7.85
CA ARG A 71 -16.09 -31.86 -7.95
C ARG A 71 -15.57 -31.94 -9.39
N ARG A 72 -16.01 -32.93 -10.19
CA ARG A 72 -15.55 -33.11 -11.57
C ARG A 72 -15.79 -31.86 -12.45
N LEU A 73 -16.97 -31.24 -12.37
CA LEU A 73 -17.27 -30.01 -13.10
C LEU A 73 -16.42 -28.82 -12.60
N LYS A 74 -16.21 -28.72 -11.28
CA LYS A 74 -15.37 -27.68 -10.68
C LYS A 74 -13.93 -27.82 -11.19
N ASP A 75 -13.41 -29.04 -11.28
CA ASP A 75 -12.05 -29.31 -11.77
C ASP A 75 -11.90 -28.86 -13.23
N LEU A 76 -12.87 -29.15 -14.11
CA LEU A 76 -12.90 -28.63 -15.47
C LEU A 76 -12.91 -27.10 -15.51
N GLN A 77 -13.77 -26.45 -14.72
CA GLN A 77 -13.86 -24.99 -14.71
C GLN A 77 -12.60 -24.32 -14.15
N VAL A 78 -11.92 -24.94 -13.17
CA VAL A 78 -10.63 -24.46 -12.66
C VAL A 78 -9.54 -24.60 -13.73
N LYS A 79 -9.50 -25.70 -14.47
CA LYS A 79 -8.58 -25.88 -15.62
C LYS A 79 -8.86 -24.89 -16.76
N LEU A 80 -10.13 -24.55 -16.99
CA LEU A 80 -10.53 -23.58 -18.02
C LEU A 80 -10.08 -22.14 -17.70
N LEU A 81 -10.05 -21.76 -16.42
CA LEU A 81 -9.82 -20.38 -16.01
C LEU A 81 -8.49 -19.79 -16.52
N PRO A 82 -7.33 -20.43 -16.33
CA PRO A 82 -6.05 -19.94 -16.86
C PRO A 82 -6.10 -19.67 -18.37
N TYR A 83 -6.64 -20.62 -19.15
CA TYR A 83 -6.78 -20.49 -20.59
C TYR A 83 -7.55 -19.22 -20.99
N LEU A 84 -8.65 -18.92 -20.28
CA LEU A 84 -9.44 -17.72 -20.52
C LEU A 84 -8.75 -16.45 -20.02
N VAL A 85 -8.16 -16.47 -18.82
CA VAL A 85 -7.55 -15.27 -18.20
C VAL A 85 -6.37 -14.78 -19.03
N GLU A 86 -5.51 -15.70 -19.49
CA GLU A 86 -4.36 -15.41 -20.34
C GLU A 86 -4.77 -14.66 -21.63
N ARG A 87 -5.91 -15.04 -22.22
CA ARG A 87 -6.38 -14.50 -23.50
C ARG A 87 -7.25 -13.25 -23.37
N ALA A 88 -7.83 -12.96 -22.20
CA ALA A 88 -8.85 -11.92 -22.02
C ALA A 88 -8.38 -10.47 -22.26
N GLY A 89 -7.06 -10.26 -22.28
CA GLY A 89 -6.45 -8.94 -22.21
C GLY A 89 -6.72 -8.23 -20.88
N PRO A 90 -6.26 -6.97 -20.74
CA PRO A 90 -6.36 -6.27 -19.48
C PRO A 90 -7.82 -5.98 -19.09
N PRO A 91 -8.14 -6.04 -17.78
CA PRO A 91 -9.45 -5.66 -17.27
C PRO A 91 -9.70 -4.16 -17.46
N LYS A 92 -10.95 -3.78 -17.77
CA LYS A 92 -11.33 -2.36 -17.90
C LYS A 92 -10.97 -1.58 -16.63
N PRO A 93 -10.38 -0.36 -16.70
CA PRO A 93 -9.93 0.37 -15.51
C PRO A 93 -10.99 0.59 -14.43
N CYS A 94 -12.26 0.68 -14.81
CA CYS A 94 -13.39 0.88 -13.89
C CYS A 94 -13.85 -0.38 -13.13
N ALA A 95 -13.46 -1.59 -13.55
CA ALA A 95 -13.98 -2.84 -13.01
C ALA A 95 -13.13 -3.37 -11.84
N HIS A 96 -13.55 -3.17 -10.59
CA HIS A 96 -12.73 -3.52 -9.41
C HIS A 96 -13.02 -4.90 -8.82
N ALA A 97 -14.21 -5.48 -9.05
CA ALA A 97 -14.51 -6.82 -8.56
C ALA A 97 -13.78 -7.89 -9.38
N PHE A 98 -13.43 -9.00 -8.72
CA PHE A 98 -12.89 -10.21 -9.35
C PHE A 98 -11.66 -9.97 -10.23
N THR A 99 -10.90 -8.92 -9.92
CA THR A 99 -9.74 -8.49 -10.70
C THR A 99 -8.52 -8.51 -9.80
N ALA A 100 -7.45 -9.19 -10.24
CA ALA A 100 -6.19 -9.23 -9.50
C ALA A 100 -5.66 -7.82 -9.22
N GLY A 101 -5.11 -7.61 -8.03
CA GLY A 101 -4.63 -6.29 -7.58
C GLY A 101 -5.71 -5.25 -7.29
N ARG A 102 -7.01 -5.58 -7.43
CA ARG A 102 -8.12 -4.67 -7.12
C ARG A 102 -8.91 -5.16 -5.91
N SER A 103 -9.48 -4.19 -5.21
CA SER A 103 -10.24 -4.39 -3.97
C SER A 103 -11.30 -3.30 -3.80
N ILE A 104 -12.17 -3.47 -2.80
CA ILE A 104 -13.12 -2.43 -2.37
C ILE A 104 -12.42 -1.11 -2.01
N VAL A 105 -11.16 -1.15 -1.57
CA VAL A 105 -10.36 0.05 -1.25
C VAL A 105 -9.89 0.73 -2.52
N THR A 106 -9.35 -0.01 -3.49
CA THR A 106 -8.96 0.57 -4.79
C THR A 106 -10.16 1.20 -5.51
N ASN A 107 -11.34 0.59 -5.38
CA ASN A 107 -12.60 1.09 -5.91
C ASN A 107 -12.97 2.44 -5.27
N ALA A 108 -12.94 2.48 -3.93
CA ALA A 108 -13.23 3.69 -3.16
C ALA A 108 -12.23 4.82 -3.42
N ARG A 109 -10.93 4.52 -3.54
CA ARG A 109 -9.87 5.50 -3.81
C ARG A 109 -10.08 6.22 -5.14
N LYS A 110 -10.59 5.52 -6.16
CA LYS A 110 -10.84 6.15 -7.47
C LYS A 110 -11.77 7.36 -7.36
N HIS A 111 -12.77 7.28 -6.48
CA HIS A 111 -13.72 8.37 -6.27
C HIS A 111 -13.16 9.55 -5.44
N LEU A 112 -12.02 9.39 -4.76
CA LEU A 112 -11.38 10.46 -3.99
C LEU A 112 -10.50 11.38 -4.84
N GLU A 113 -10.04 10.93 -6.02
CA GLU A 113 -9.14 11.68 -6.91
C GLU A 113 -9.67 13.08 -7.26
N ARG A 114 -10.99 13.23 -7.39
CA ARG A 114 -11.66 14.49 -7.76
C ARG A 114 -12.42 15.14 -6.61
N ARG A 115 -12.20 14.73 -5.35
CA ARG A 115 -12.86 15.27 -4.14
C ARG A 115 -14.39 15.45 -4.30
N PRO A 116 -15.17 14.38 -4.22
CA PRO A 116 -16.56 14.41 -4.60
C PRO A 116 -17.44 15.18 -3.59
N HIS A 117 -18.50 15.79 -4.12
CA HIS A 117 -19.58 16.39 -3.34
C HIS A 117 -20.84 15.50 -3.33
N PHE A 118 -21.03 14.70 -4.38
CA PHE A 118 -22.14 13.78 -4.56
C PHE A 118 -21.64 12.40 -4.99
N VAL A 119 -22.25 11.34 -4.44
CA VAL A 119 -21.95 9.94 -4.76
C VAL A 119 -23.25 9.19 -4.99
N LEU A 120 -23.45 8.76 -6.23
CA LEU A 120 -24.57 7.92 -6.65
C LEU A 120 -24.11 6.46 -6.61
N ASN A 121 -24.79 5.63 -5.81
CA ASN A 121 -24.61 4.18 -5.84
C ASN A 121 -25.85 3.51 -6.44
N LEU A 122 -25.62 2.56 -7.33
CA LEU A 122 -26.61 1.72 -8.01
C LEU A 122 -26.26 0.25 -7.77
N ASP A 123 -27.24 -0.62 -7.83
CA ASP A 123 -27.08 -2.08 -7.74
C ASP A 123 -27.87 -2.71 -8.88
N LEU A 124 -27.32 -3.74 -9.52
CA LEU A 124 -28.01 -4.46 -10.61
C LEU A 124 -28.82 -5.63 -10.05
N GLU A 125 -30.09 -5.72 -10.44
CA GLU A 125 -30.98 -6.82 -10.05
C GLU A 125 -30.52 -8.13 -10.67
N GLY A 126 -30.39 -9.17 -9.83
CA GLY A 126 -30.11 -10.52 -10.32
C GLY A 126 -28.86 -10.62 -11.20
N PHE A 127 -27.81 -9.85 -10.90
CA PHE A 127 -26.64 -9.68 -11.78
C PHE A 127 -26.11 -10.96 -12.43
N PHE A 128 -25.84 -12.01 -11.65
CA PHE A 128 -25.39 -13.30 -12.19
C PHE A 128 -26.50 -14.01 -12.99
N PRO A 129 -27.71 -14.23 -12.45
CA PRO A 129 -28.84 -14.75 -13.22
C PRO A 129 -29.16 -14.00 -14.54
N ALA A 130 -28.93 -12.69 -14.61
CA ALA A 130 -29.16 -11.89 -15.81
C ALA A 130 -28.15 -12.16 -16.94
N ILE A 131 -27.10 -12.95 -16.67
CA ILE A 131 -26.10 -13.34 -17.65
C ILE A 131 -26.45 -14.74 -18.16
N SER A 132 -26.93 -14.80 -19.41
CA SER A 132 -27.43 -16.03 -20.02
C SER A 132 -26.34 -16.84 -20.73
N PHE A 133 -26.67 -18.11 -21.04
CA PHE A 133 -25.84 -18.99 -21.88
C PHE A 133 -25.43 -18.30 -23.18
N TYR A 134 -26.37 -17.62 -23.84
CA TYR A 134 -26.14 -16.93 -25.10
C TYR A 134 -25.14 -15.79 -24.98
N ARG A 135 -25.17 -15.05 -23.86
CA ARG A 135 -24.21 -13.97 -23.59
C ARG A 135 -22.80 -14.51 -23.37
N ILE A 136 -22.67 -15.61 -22.61
CA ILE A 136 -21.38 -16.29 -22.42
C ILE A 136 -20.82 -16.79 -23.74
N ARG A 137 -21.63 -17.52 -24.53
CA ARG A 137 -21.22 -17.99 -25.85
C ARG A 137 -20.81 -16.83 -26.75
N GLY A 138 -21.58 -15.74 -26.76
CA GLY A 138 -21.28 -14.55 -27.54
C GLY A 138 -19.95 -13.88 -27.17
N VAL A 139 -19.63 -13.82 -25.88
CA VAL A 139 -18.31 -13.35 -25.39
C VAL A 139 -17.19 -14.26 -25.90
N LEU A 140 -17.34 -15.57 -25.75
CA LEU A 140 -16.32 -16.55 -26.12
C LEU A 140 -16.05 -16.61 -27.63
N ARG A 141 -17.05 -16.28 -28.47
CA ARG A 141 -16.89 -16.23 -29.92
C ARG A 141 -16.22 -14.97 -30.44
N LYS A 142 -16.16 -13.89 -29.65
CA LYS A 142 -15.60 -12.60 -30.06
C LYS A 142 -14.14 -12.49 -29.63
N ALA A 143 -13.42 -11.54 -30.23
CA ALA A 143 -12.09 -11.18 -29.79
C ALA A 143 -12.10 -10.76 -28.30
N PRO A 144 -11.09 -11.16 -27.52
CA PRO A 144 -9.86 -11.83 -27.93
C PRO A 144 -9.92 -13.37 -28.01
N PHE A 145 -11.03 -14.01 -27.61
CA PHE A 145 -11.12 -15.47 -27.51
C PHE A 145 -11.28 -16.17 -28.86
N ASN A 146 -12.11 -15.60 -29.75
CA ASN A 146 -12.33 -16.07 -31.12
C ASN A 146 -12.59 -17.60 -31.22
N LEU A 147 -13.31 -18.18 -30.24
CA LEU A 147 -13.62 -19.61 -30.26
C LEU A 147 -14.71 -19.90 -31.29
N ALA A 148 -14.55 -21.00 -32.03
CA ALA A 148 -15.56 -21.47 -32.95
C ALA A 148 -16.86 -21.84 -32.22
N HIS A 149 -17.96 -21.87 -32.98
CA HIS A 149 -19.29 -22.09 -32.43
C HIS A 149 -19.41 -23.36 -31.55
N PRO A 150 -18.85 -24.53 -31.94
CA PRO A 150 -18.95 -25.75 -31.12
C PRO A 150 -18.24 -25.60 -29.77
N VAL A 151 -16.98 -25.14 -29.79
CA VAL A 151 -16.16 -24.94 -28.58
C VAL A 151 -16.81 -23.92 -27.64
N ALA A 152 -17.23 -22.77 -28.18
CA ALA A 152 -17.91 -21.74 -27.38
C ALA A 152 -19.23 -22.23 -26.77
N THR A 153 -19.96 -23.11 -27.48
CA THR A 153 -21.22 -23.70 -27.00
C THR A 153 -20.96 -24.69 -25.88
N MET A 154 -20.00 -25.59 -26.03
CA MET A 154 -19.58 -26.54 -24.98
C MET A 154 -19.18 -25.79 -23.70
N LEU A 155 -18.32 -24.77 -23.80
CA LEU A 155 -17.85 -24.02 -22.65
C LEU A 155 -18.95 -23.18 -21.99
N ALA A 156 -19.81 -22.55 -22.79
CA ALA A 156 -20.97 -21.83 -22.28
C ALA A 156 -21.92 -22.78 -21.54
N HIS A 157 -22.11 -24.00 -22.05
CA HIS A 157 -22.93 -25.02 -21.39
C HIS A 157 -22.30 -25.40 -20.05
N MET A 158 -21.02 -25.78 -20.03
CA MET A 158 -20.26 -26.11 -18.81
C MET A 158 -20.35 -25.00 -17.73
N CYS A 159 -20.34 -23.74 -18.15
CA CYS A 159 -20.29 -22.58 -17.25
C CYS A 159 -21.66 -22.00 -16.87
N THR A 160 -22.77 -22.54 -17.40
CA THR A 160 -24.12 -22.05 -17.09
C THR A 160 -25.03 -23.19 -16.64
N VAL A 161 -26.13 -22.83 -15.98
CA VAL A 161 -27.15 -23.79 -15.56
C VAL A 161 -28.51 -23.10 -15.60
N ASN A 162 -29.51 -23.73 -16.22
CA ASN A 162 -30.84 -23.15 -16.45
C ASN A 162 -30.79 -21.78 -17.15
N ASN A 163 -29.90 -21.63 -18.14
CA ASN A 163 -29.68 -20.37 -18.87
C ASN A 163 -29.22 -19.20 -17.99
N GLU A 164 -28.61 -19.47 -16.84
CA GLU A 164 -28.09 -18.48 -15.91
C GLU A 164 -26.62 -18.75 -15.60
N LEU A 165 -25.85 -17.68 -15.38
CA LEU A 165 -24.50 -17.78 -14.82
C LEU A 165 -24.62 -18.07 -13.32
N PRO A 166 -24.11 -19.21 -12.81
CA PRO A 166 -24.32 -19.62 -11.43
C PRO A 166 -23.46 -18.82 -10.46
N GLN A 167 -24.05 -18.46 -9.32
CA GLN A 167 -23.30 -17.96 -8.17
C GLN A 167 -22.68 -19.15 -7.45
N GLY A 168 -21.35 -19.31 -7.53
CA GLY A 168 -20.63 -20.41 -6.88
C GLY A 168 -19.63 -21.14 -7.79
N ALA A 169 -19.74 -20.96 -9.12
CA ALA A 169 -18.74 -21.48 -10.05
C ALA A 169 -17.46 -20.61 -10.05
N PRO A 170 -16.27 -21.22 -10.12
CA PRO A 170 -15.00 -20.49 -10.22
C PRO A 170 -14.90 -19.62 -11.49
N THR A 171 -15.54 -19.99 -12.60
CA THR A 171 -15.52 -19.23 -13.86
C THR A 171 -16.45 -18.01 -13.88
N SER A 172 -17.55 -18.03 -13.11
CA SER A 172 -18.56 -16.96 -13.11
C SER A 172 -18.03 -15.56 -12.81
N PRO A 173 -17.15 -15.35 -11.80
CA PRO A 173 -16.55 -14.04 -11.54
C PRO A 173 -15.87 -13.44 -12.77
N PHE A 174 -15.01 -14.22 -13.43
CA PHE A 174 -14.30 -13.80 -14.63
C PHE A 174 -15.26 -13.52 -15.79
N LEU A 175 -16.15 -14.48 -16.08
CA LEU A 175 -17.09 -14.38 -17.20
C LEU A 175 -18.04 -13.18 -17.06
N SER A 176 -18.50 -12.88 -15.85
CA SER A 176 -19.33 -11.70 -15.60
C SER A 176 -18.64 -10.39 -15.96
N ASN A 177 -17.33 -10.27 -15.68
CA ASN A 177 -16.56 -9.10 -16.09
C ASN A 177 -16.37 -9.03 -17.60
N GLN A 178 -16.19 -10.17 -18.28
CA GLN A 178 -16.09 -10.19 -19.74
C GLN A 178 -17.40 -9.72 -20.40
N VAL A 179 -18.54 -10.18 -19.88
CA VAL A 179 -19.86 -9.75 -20.35
C VAL A 179 -20.08 -8.25 -20.14
N CYS A 180 -19.60 -7.69 -19.02
CA CYS A 180 -19.75 -6.27 -18.73
C CYS A 180 -18.79 -5.35 -19.49
N ARG A 181 -17.84 -5.84 -20.31
CA ARG A 181 -16.86 -4.97 -20.98
C ARG A 181 -17.48 -3.91 -21.89
N SER A 182 -18.58 -4.24 -22.56
CA SER A 182 -19.32 -3.30 -23.41
C SER A 182 -20.12 -2.30 -22.57
N LEU A 183 -20.78 -2.77 -21.50
CA LEU A 183 -21.44 -1.91 -20.51
C LEU A 183 -20.46 -0.90 -19.91
N ASP A 184 -19.30 -1.37 -19.47
CA ASP A 184 -18.24 -0.56 -18.87
C ASP A 184 -17.71 0.48 -19.85
N ARG A 185 -17.55 0.12 -21.14
CA ARG A 185 -17.14 1.07 -22.18
C ARG A 185 -18.15 2.23 -22.29
N ASP A 186 -19.43 1.92 -22.36
CA ASP A 186 -20.48 2.91 -22.59
C ASP A 186 -20.70 3.79 -21.34
N LEU A 187 -20.68 3.19 -20.13
CA LEU A 187 -20.77 3.94 -18.88
C LEU A 187 -19.52 4.79 -18.59
N MET A 188 -18.33 4.32 -18.95
CA MET A 188 -17.11 5.14 -18.90
C MET A 188 -17.21 6.34 -19.86
N ALA A 189 -17.74 6.15 -21.07
CA ALA A 189 -17.95 7.24 -22.03
C ALA A 189 -18.96 8.26 -21.50
N LEU A 190 -20.09 7.80 -20.95
CA LEU A 190 -21.07 8.65 -20.28
C LEU A 190 -20.43 9.46 -19.14
N ALA A 191 -19.68 8.81 -18.26
CA ALA A 191 -18.99 9.47 -17.14
C ALA A 191 -18.00 10.52 -17.62
N LYS A 192 -17.19 10.20 -18.64
CA LYS A 192 -16.19 11.09 -19.21
C LYS A 192 -16.84 12.37 -19.76
N ARG A 193 -17.91 12.24 -20.55
CA ARG A 193 -18.64 13.38 -21.15
C ARG A 193 -19.18 14.35 -20.10
N HIS A 194 -19.60 13.85 -18.93
CA HIS A 194 -20.12 14.68 -17.85
C HIS A 194 -19.14 14.88 -16.69
N GLN A 195 -17.84 14.63 -16.92
CA GLN A 195 -16.76 14.80 -15.94
C GLN A 195 -16.97 14.06 -14.61
N ALA A 196 -17.81 13.02 -14.61
CA ALA A 196 -18.05 12.17 -13.46
C ALA A 196 -16.99 11.06 -13.35
N THR A 197 -16.80 10.53 -12.16
CA THR A 197 -15.97 9.33 -11.94
C THR A 197 -16.89 8.11 -11.86
N TYR A 198 -16.60 7.08 -12.66
CA TYR A 198 -17.37 5.83 -12.70
C TYR A 198 -16.51 4.63 -12.31
N THR A 199 -17.08 3.76 -11.47
CA THR A 199 -16.52 2.44 -11.17
C THR A 199 -17.62 1.39 -11.03
N ARG A 200 -17.24 0.12 -11.21
CA ARG A 200 -18.10 -1.05 -11.01
C ARG A 200 -17.41 -2.09 -10.14
N TYR A 201 -18.11 -2.58 -9.13
CA TYR A 201 -17.70 -3.71 -8.30
C TYR A 201 -18.77 -4.80 -8.39
N ALA A 202 -18.64 -5.68 -9.39
CA ALA A 202 -19.63 -6.69 -9.75
C ALA A 202 -20.97 -6.03 -10.14
N ASP A 203 -21.99 -6.18 -9.30
CA ASP A 203 -23.32 -5.59 -9.42
C ASP A 203 -23.43 -4.15 -8.89
N ASP A 204 -22.53 -3.75 -7.99
CA ASP A 204 -22.47 -2.39 -7.46
C ASP A 204 -21.84 -1.44 -8.49
N ILE A 205 -22.58 -0.42 -8.92
CA ILE A 205 -22.09 0.66 -9.78
C ILE A 205 -22.02 1.95 -8.95
N THR A 206 -20.96 2.74 -9.12
CA THR A 206 -20.83 4.03 -8.44
C THR A 206 -20.44 5.12 -9.42
N PHE A 207 -21.16 6.25 -9.35
CA PHE A 207 -20.77 7.52 -9.94
C PHE A 207 -20.45 8.53 -8.83
N SER A 208 -19.41 9.35 -9.00
CA SER A 208 -19.18 10.51 -8.14
C SER A 208 -18.94 11.78 -8.93
N PHE A 209 -19.37 12.90 -8.33
CA PHE A 209 -19.38 14.22 -8.95
C PHE A 209 -18.69 15.23 -8.03
N SER A 210 -17.80 16.05 -8.58
CA SER A 210 -17.04 17.08 -7.86
C SER A 210 -17.75 18.43 -7.76
N THR A 211 -18.87 18.62 -8.48
CA THR A 211 -19.65 19.86 -8.40
C THR A 211 -20.28 20.04 -7.02
N PRO A 212 -20.10 21.19 -6.34
CA PRO A 212 -20.82 21.49 -5.10
C PRO A 212 -22.29 21.85 -5.34
N ASN A 213 -22.64 22.29 -6.56
CA ASN A 213 -23.99 22.71 -6.91
C ASN A 213 -24.83 21.51 -7.38
N LYS A 214 -25.92 21.22 -6.66
CA LYS A 214 -26.87 20.15 -7.03
C LYS A 214 -27.50 20.34 -8.41
N ALA A 215 -27.74 21.59 -8.82
CA ALA A 215 -28.38 21.92 -10.11
C ALA A 215 -27.44 21.65 -11.29
N ALA A 216 -26.14 21.55 -11.04
CA ALA A 216 -25.14 21.21 -12.05
C ALA A 216 -24.90 19.69 -12.18
N LEU A 217 -25.68 18.85 -11.47
CA LEU A 217 -25.65 17.41 -11.71
C LEU A 217 -26.15 17.09 -13.13
N PRO A 218 -25.48 16.21 -13.87
CA PRO A 218 -25.85 15.91 -15.25
C PRO A 218 -27.14 15.09 -15.27
N ALA A 219 -28.23 15.67 -15.79
CA ALA A 219 -29.54 15.02 -15.90
C ALA A 219 -29.51 13.70 -16.70
N ASN A 220 -28.55 13.54 -17.62
CA ASN A 220 -28.29 12.29 -18.34
C ASN A 220 -27.89 11.12 -17.43
N ILE A 221 -27.32 11.41 -16.25
CA ILE A 221 -26.92 10.41 -15.25
C ILE A 221 -27.90 10.40 -14.09
N CYS A 222 -28.13 11.56 -13.46
CA CYS A 222 -29.08 11.67 -12.36
C CYS A 222 -29.44 13.13 -12.03
N THR A 223 -30.62 13.31 -11.43
CA THR A 223 -30.98 14.51 -10.69
C THR A 223 -31.16 14.18 -9.21
N PHE A 224 -31.00 15.18 -8.35
CA PHE A 224 -31.16 15.03 -6.92
C PHE A 224 -31.90 16.25 -6.35
N ASP A 225 -33.15 16.05 -5.98
CA ASP A 225 -33.98 17.10 -5.38
C ASP A 225 -34.73 16.60 -4.16
N SER A 226 -34.86 17.46 -3.14
CA SER A 226 -35.59 17.17 -1.91
C SER A 226 -35.20 15.84 -1.22
N GLY A 227 -33.94 15.40 -1.40
CA GLY A 227 -33.42 14.14 -0.86
C GLY A 227 -33.74 12.89 -1.70
N VAL A 228 -34.45 13.05 -2.82
CA VAL A 228 -34.82 11.98 -3.75
C VAL A 228 -33.89 12.00 -4.96
N VAL A 229 -33.39 10.82 -5.33
CA VAL A 229 -32.57 10.63 -6.52
C VAL A 229 -33.45 10.12 -7.67
N THR A 230 -33.33 10.75 -8.83
CA THR A 230 -33.94 10.26 -10.08
C THR A 230 -32.83 9.95 -11.08
N LEU A 231 -32.88 8.78 -11.71
CA LEU A 231 -31.88 8.36 -12.69
C LEU A 231 -32.16 8.96 -14.06
N GLY A 232 -31.11 9.37 -14.74
CA GLY A 232 -31.19 9.90 -16.09
C GLY A 232 -31.53 8.81 -17.11
N GLN A 233 -32.32 9.18 -18.13
CA GLN A 233 -32.80 8.24 -19.15
C GLN A 233 -31.65 7.59 -19.94
N GLU A 234 -30.56 8.32 -20.18
CA GLU A 234 -29.41 7.76 -20.91
C GLU A 234 -28.67 6.70 -20.10
N LEU A 235 -28.45 6.92 -18.79
CA LEU A 235 -27.89 5.91 -17.88
C LEU A 235 -28.77 4.65 -17.85
N VAL A 236 -30.08 4.82 -17.67
CA VAL A 236 -31.05 3.71 -17.64
C VAL A 236 -31.05 2.97 -18.99
N GLY A 237 -31.05 3.72 -20.09
CA GLY A 237 -30.99 3.20 -21.45
C GLY A 237 -29.76 2.35 -21.71
N ILE A 238 -28.56 2.83 -21.34
CA ILE A 238 -27.32 2.06 -21.48
C ILE A 238 -27.39 0.75 -20.68
N ILE A 239 -27.83 0.79 -19.42
CA ILE A 239 -27.93 -0.43 -18.60
C ILE A 239 -28.93 -1.43 -19.20
N GLY A 240 -30.08 -0.94 -19.69
CA GLY A 240 -31.09 -1.75 -20.36
C GLY A 240 -30.62 -2.37 -21.68
N GLN A 241 -29.87 -1.62 -22.50
CA GLN A 241 -29.26 -2.10 -23.75
C GLN A 241 -28.30 -3.28 -23.53
N HIS A 242 -27.65 -3.34 -22.36
CA HIS A 242 -26.79 -4.47 -21.97
C HIS A 242 -27.53 -5.56 -21.18
N ASN A 243 -28.87 -5.60 -21.27
CA ASN A 243 -29.76 -6.60 -20.66
C ASN A 243 -29.61 -6.72 -19.14
N PHE A 244 -29.36 -5.61 -18.45
CA PHE A 244 -29.40 -5.53 -16.99
C PHE A 244 -30.57 -4.65 -16.53
N ARG A 245 -30.97 -4.82 -15.27
CA ARG A 245 -32.01 -4.00 -14.62
C ARG A 245 -31.42 -3.38 -13.36
N ILE A 246 -31.80 -2.14 -13.07
CA ILE A 246 -31.35 -1.41 -11.88
C ILE A 246 -32.29 -1.73 -10.72
N ASN A 247 -31.74 -1.94 -9.54
CA ASN A 247 -32.51 -2.12 -8.32
C ASN A 247 -32.88 -0.75 -7.71
N PRO A 248 -34.15 -0.31 -7.79
CA PRO A 248 -34.54 1.00 -7.28
C PRO A 248 -34.39 1.10 -5.76
N ALA A 249 -34.64 0.02 -5.01
CA ALA A 249 -34.55 0.01 -3.55
C ALA A 249 -33.11 0.16 -3.02
N LYS A 250 -32.11 -0.13 -3.85
CA LYS A 250 -30.69 0.02 -3.51
C LYS A 250 -30.01 1.22 -4.18
N THR A 251 -30.74 1.92 -5.05
CA THR A 251 -30.32 3.17 -5.68
C THR A 251 -30.34 4.27 -4.63
N ARG A 252 -29.19 4.95 -4.43
CA ARG A 252 -29.10 6.02 -3.44
C ARG A 252 -28.08 7.08 -3.83
N MET A 253 -28.34 8.31 -3.39
CA MET A 253 -27.41 9.43 -3.46
C MET A 253 -26.90 9.77 -2.05
N SER A 254 -25.60 9.97 -1.91
CA SER A 254 -24.97 10.51 -0.70
C SER A 254 -24.30 11.85 -1.01
N THR A 255 -24.36 12.78 -0.07
CA THR A 255 -23.73 14.10 -0.19
C THR A 255 -22.58 14.24 0.80
N ARG A 256 -21.67 15.20 0.56
CA ARG A 256 -20.52 15.47 1.43
C ARG A 256 -20.88 15.83 2.88
N GLN A 257 -22.09 16.35 3.11
CA GLN A 257 -22.62 16.66 4.44
C GLN A 257 -22.98 15.40 5.23
N ARG A 258 -23.22 14.27 4.54
CA ARG A 258 -23.51 12.97 5.13
C ARG A 258 -22.36 12.01 4.87
N ARG A 259 -22.44 10.82 5.45
CA ARG A 259 -21.45 9.77 5.20
C ARG A 259 -21.57 9.28 3.76
N MET A 260 -20.50 9.45 2.99
CA MET A 260 -20.39 8.93 1.63
C MET A 260 -19.69 7.58 1.67
N GLU A 261 -20.27 6.56 1.02
CA GLU A 261 -19.74 5.20 1.01
C GLU A 261 -19.62 4.64 -0.40
N VAL A 262 -18.51 3.97 -0.68
CA VAL A 262 -18.30 3.17 -1.89
C VAL A 262 -17.92 1.77 -1.47
N THR A 263 -18.72 0.76 -1.85
CA THR A 263 -18.52 -0.65 -1.46
C THR A 263 -18.31 -0.85 0.06
N GLY A 264 -18.97 -0.01 0.88
CA GLY A 264 -18.89 -0.04 2.34
C GLY A 264 -17.67 0.68 2.95
N ILE A 265 -16.80 1.28 2.13
CA ILE A 265 -15.69 2.14 2.56
C ILE A 265 -16.15 3.59 2.57
N VAL A 266 -15.88 4.31 3.65
CA VAL A 266 -16.19 5.74 3.79
C VAL A 266 -15.18 6.55 2.98
N ILE A 267 -15.65 7.55 2.22
CA ILE A 267 -14.83 8.36 1.30
C ILE A 267 -15.02 9.88 1.46
N ASN A 268 -15.40 10.35 2.65
CA ASN A 268 -15.62 11.78 2.87
C ASN A 268 -14.36 12.65 2.71
N GLN A 269 -13.19 12.12 3.09
CA GLN A 269 -11.90 12.83 3.01
C GLN A 269 -10.80 11.92 2.49
N PHE A 270 -10.71 10.73 3.06
CA PHE A 270 -9.81 9.64 2.66
C PHE A 270 -10.55 8.31 2.88
N THR A 271 -9.96 7.18 2.44
CA THR A 271 -10.57 5.87 2.65
C THR A 271 -10.60 5.52 4.13
N ASN A 272 -11.79 5.32 4.67
CA ASN A 272 -11.98 5.07 6.09
C ASN A 272 -13.01 3.98 6.35
N VAL A 273 -12.95 3.39 7.54
CA VAL A 273 -13.97 2.48 8.07
C VAL A 273 -15.02 3.28 8.84
N LYS A 274 -16.17 2.65 9.11
CA LYS A 274 -17.20 3.26 10.00
C LYS A 274 -16.65 3.34 11.43
N ARG A 275 -16.98 4.42 12.15
CA ARG A 275 -16.55 4.61 13.56
C ARG A 275 -16.89 3.40 14.44
N VAL A 276 -18.09 2.85 14.30
CA VAL A 276 -18.56 1.64 15.01
C VAL A 276 -17.64 0.43 14.79
N PHE A 277 -16.94 0.33 13.65
CA PHE A 277 -15.97 -0.74 13.41
C PHE A 277 -14.74 -0.59 14.32
N ILE A 278 -14.22 0.64 14.46
CA ILE A 278 -13.07 0.96 15.33
C ILE A 278 -13.46 0.79 16.80
N ASP A 279 -14.64 1.27 17.19
CA ASP A 279 -15.11 1.19 18.58
C ASP A 279 -15.27 -0.27 19.04
N LYS A 280 -15.70 -1.16 18.15
CA LYS A 280 -15.75 -2.61 18.43
C LYS A 280 -14.37 -3.22 18.65
N ILE A 281 -13.36 -2.80 17.89
CA ILE A 281 -11.96 -3.26 18.09
C ILE A 281 -11.44 -2.75 19.43
N ARG A 282 -11.62 -1.45 19.69
CA ARG A 282 -11.19 -0.81 20.95
C ARG A 282 -11.80 -1.46 22.17
N GLY A 283 -13.11 -1.70 22.16
CA GLY A 283 -13.81 -2.35 23.27
C GLY A 283 -13.30 -3.76 23.52
N ALA A 284 -13.10 -4.56 22.48
CA ALA A 284 -12.57 -5.92 22.60
C ALA A 284 -11.11 -5.96 23.09
N LEU A 285 -10.24 -5.09 22.55
CA LEU A 285 -8.86 -4.96 23.05
C LEU A 285 -8.82 -4.44 24.49
N HIS A 286 -9.74 -3.56 24.88
CA HIS A 286 -9.82 -3.08 26.26
C HIS A 286 -10.25 -4.21 27.22
N ALA A 287 -11.25 -5.01 26.83
CA ALA A 287 -11.70 -6.14 27.64
C ALA A 287 -10.57 -7.15 27.85
N TRP A 288 -9.85 -7.54 26.79
CA TRP A 288 -8.67 -8.41 26.87
C TRP A 288 -7.59 -7.79 27.76
N ASP A 289 -7.24 -6.53 27.55
CA ASP A 289 -6.22 -5.85 28.33
C ASP A 289 -6.52 -5.82 29.83
N ARG A 290 -7.78 -5.54 30.21
CA ARG A 290 -8.21 -5.37 31.60
C ARG A 290 -8.50 -6.68 32.32
N HIS A 291 -9.01 -7.69 31.63
CA HIS A 291 -9.55 -8.92 32.25
C HIS A 291 -8.78 -10.19 31.85
N GLY A 292 -7.74 -10.09 31.02
CA GLY A 292 -7.04 -11.25 30.45
C GLY A 292 -7.75 -11.82 29.22
N TYR A 293 -7.04 -12.66 28.46
CA TYR A 293 -7.60 -13.22 27.22
C TYR A 293 -8.79 -14.15 27.47
N GLU A 294 -8.68 -15.03 28.46
CA GLU A 294 -9.68 -16.07 28.73
C GLU A 294 -11.08 -15.48 28.99
N ALA A 295 -11.18 -14.51 29.90
CA ALA A 295 -12.44 -13.83 30.19
C ALA A 295 -12.99 -13.04 28.98
N ALA A 296 -12.11 -12.44 28.18
CA ALA A 296 -12.51 -11.74 26.96
C ALA A 296 -13.01 -12.70 25.87
N GLU A 297 -12.38 -13.87 25.73
CA GLU A 297 -12.78 -14.94 24.82
C GLU A 297 -14.13 -15.54 25.24
N GLU A 298 -14.33 -15.81 26.52
CA GLU A 298 -15.61 -16.31 27.04
C GLU A 298 -16.75 -15.33 26.73
N ASN A 299 -16.54 -14.03 26.98
CA ASN A 299 -17.53 -13.00 26.63
C ASN A 299 -17.79 -12.96 25.13
N TRP A 300 -16.75 -13.09 24.30
CA TRP A 300 -16.89 -13.17 22.85
C TRP A 300 -17.71 -14.39 22.44
N GLN A 301 -17.44 -15.58 22.98
CA GLN A 301 -18.18 -16.80 22.70
C GLN A 301 -19.64 -16.71 23.15
N ALA A 302 -19.92 -16.11 24.30
CA ALA A 302 -21.28 -15.85 24.75
C ALA A 302 -22.04 -14.91 23.79
N ARG A 303 -21.39 -13.82 23.34
CA ARG A 303 -21.94 -12.92 22.32
C ARG A 303 -22.16 -13.62 20.99
N VAL A 304 -21.27 -14.56 20.64
CA VAL A 304 -21.42 -15.41 19.48
C VAL A 304 -22.67 -16.29 19.64
N ALA A 305 -22.76 -17.09 20.71
CA ALA A 305 -23.90 -17.96 20.96
C ALA A 305 -25.24 -17.21 20.91
N ASN A 306 -25.34 -16.08 21.63
CA ASN A 306 -26.54 -15.23 21.64
C ASN A 306 -26.82 -14.62 20.26
N GLY A 307 -25.76 -14.26 19.53
CA GLY A 307 -25.86 -13.72 18.19
C GLY A 307 -26.33 -14.72 17.14
N ALA A 308 -26.23 -16.03 17.38
CA ALA A 308 -26.65 -17.05 16.41
C ALA A 308 -28.15 -16.97 16.10
N GLN A 309 -28.95 -16.57 17.08
CA GLN A 309 -30.41 -16.40 16.96
C GLN A 309 -30.81 -15.07 16.31
N LEU A 310 -29.89 -14.10 16.22
CA LEU A 310 -30.15 -12.82 15.58
C LEU A 310 -30.20 -12.95 14.05
N ALA A 311 -30.95 -12.04 13.43
CA ALA A 311 -30.91 -11.81 11.99
C ALA A 311 -29.45 -11.68 11.52
N GLN A 312 -29.13 -12.26 10.35
CA GLN A 312 -27.74 -12.40 9.85
C GLN A 312 -26.93 -11.08 9.90
N GLU A 313 -27.60 -9.95 9.69
CA GLU A 313 -27.00 -8.60 9.70
C GLU A 313 -26.55 -8.13 11.08
N LYS A 314 -27.22 -8.61 12.13
CA LYS A 314 -26.98 -8.28 13.54
C LYS A 314 -25.99 -9.25 14.20
N ARG A 315 -25.63 -10.35 13.53
CA ARG A 315 -24.67 -11.33 14.06
C ARG A 315 -23.27 -10.70 14.28
N PRO A 316 -22.60 -10.98 15.41
CA PRO A 316 -21.26 -10.47 15.71
C PRO A 316 -20.19 -10.96 14.73
N TRP A 317 -20.39 -12.14 14.16
CA TRP A 317 -19.60 -12.72 13.06
C TRP A 317 -20.55 -13.08 11.91
N LYS A 318 -20.15 -12.75 10.68
CA LYS A 318 -21.05 -12.77 9.51
C LYS A 318 -20.69 -13.81 8.45
N ARG A 319 -19.50 -14.41 8.54
CA ARG A 319 -19.05 -15.47 7.64
C ARG A 319 -18.79 -16.73 8.45
N GLN A 320 -19.37 -17.84 7.99
CA GLN A 320 -19.03 -19.16 8.48
C GLN A 320 -17.61 -19.47 8.05
N THR A 321 -16.77 -19.93 8.98
CA THR A 321 -15.48 -20.50 8.63
C THR A 321 -15.73 -21.79 7.86
N ARG A 322 -14.81 -22.19 6.97
CA ARG A 322 -14.84 -23.53 6.34
C ARG A 322 -14.90 -24.65 7.40
N LEU A 323 -14.36 -24.37 8.58
CA LEU A 323 -14.31 -25.22 9.77
C LEU A 323 -15.63 -25.30 10.54
N ARG A 324 -16.66 -24.52 10.17
CA ARG A 324 -17.98 -24.41 10.85
C ARG A 324 -17.95 -24.01 12.33
N LYS A 325 -16.79 -23.69 12.88
CA LYS A 325 -16.62 -23.20 14.26
C LYS A 325 -16.56 -21.66 14.30
N PRO A 326 -17.10 -21.01 15.34
CA PRO A 326 -16.87 -19.59 15.57
C PRO A 326 -15.36 -19.31 15.68
N PRO A 327 -14.86 -18.23 15.05
CA PRO A 327 -13.46 -17.85 15.21
C PRO A 327 -13.22 -17.31 16.62
N GLU A 328 -12.05 -17.62 17.18
CA GLU A 328 -11.55 -17.05 18.43
C GLU A 328 -11.41 -15.52 18.32
N LEU A 329 -11.52 -14.81 19.44
CA LEU A 329 -11.44 -13.36 19.56
C LEU A 329 -10.12 -12.82 18.99
N LYS A 330 -8.97 -13.45 19.31
CA LYS A 330 -7.66 -13.04 18.77
C LYS A 330 -7.66 -13.01 17.24
N THR A 331 -8.19 -14.06 16.60
CA THR A 331 -8.27 -14.19 15.15
C THR A 331 -9.23 -13.17 14.54
N VAL A 332 -10.34 -12.87 15.23
CA VAL A 332 -11.29 -11.83 14.82
C VAL A 332 -10.66 -10.43 14.90
N LEU A 333 -9.94 -10.14 15.98
CA LEU A 333 -9.22 -8.88 16.17
C LEU A 333 -8.13 -8.71 15.12
N TRP A 334 -7.31 -9.75 14.91
CA TRP A 334 -6.24 -9.78 13.90
C TRP A 334 -6.78 -9.45 12.51
N GLY A 335 -7.82 -10.16 12.05
CA GLY A 335 -8.44 -9.91 10.74
C GLY A 335 -9.08 -8.52 10.63
N LYS A 336 -9.68 -8.00 11.70
CA LYS A 336 -10.25 -6.64 11.71
C LYS A 336 -9.17 -5.56 11.67
N LEU A 337 -8.05 -5.77 12.35
CA LEU A 337 -6.92 -4.84 12.36
C LEU A 337 -6.21 -4.84 11.01
N LEU A 338 -6.01 -6.00 10.36
CA LEU A 338 -5.52 -6.05 8.99
C LEU A 338 -6.47 -5.38 7.99
N PHE A 339 -7.78 -5.53 8.18
CA PHE A 339 -8.75 -4.78 7.38
C PHE A 339 -8.63 -3.27 7.61
N LEU A 340 -8.43 -2.84 8.86
CA LEU A 340 -8.19 -1.43 9.19
C LEU A 340 -6.91 -0.91 8.50
N ARG A 341 -5.82 -1.69 8.53
CA ARG A 341 -4.57 -1.43 7.81
C ARG A 341 -4.81 -1.26 6.31
N MET A 342 -5.52 -2.19 5.70
CA MET A 342 -5.82 -2.17 4.26
C MET A 342 -6.61 -0.90 3.86
N VAL A 343 -7.55 -0.46 4.71
CA VAL A 343 -8.43 0.68 4.41
C VAL A 343 -7.75 2.02 4.66
N ARG A 344 -7.09 2.18 5.82
CA ARG A 344 -6.54 3.47 6.27
C ARG A 344 -5.08 3.68 5.91
N GLY A 345 -4.29 2.62 5.77
CA GLY A 345 -2.84 2.70 5.59
C GLY A 345 -2.08 1.90 6.67
N ALA A 346 -0.84 1.53 6.36
CA ALA A 346 0.05 0.84 7.31
C ALA A 346 0.68 1.81 8.33
N ASP A 347 0.86 3.04 7.89
CA ASP A 347 1.33 4.22 8.61
C ASP A 347 0.21 4.90 9.43
N ASP A 348 -1.05 4.48 9.30
CA ASP A 348 -2.16 5.12 10.01
C ASP A 348 -2.04 5.02 11.54
N ALA A 349 -2.19 6.15 12.23
CA ALA A 349 -2.04 6.26 13.69
C ALA A 349 -3.09 5.46 14.48
N ILE A 350 -4.31 5.29 13.94
CA ILE A 350 -5.33 4.49 14.63
C ILE A 350 -5.00 3.00 14.48
N TYR A 351 -4.67 2.55 13.27
CA TYR A 351 -4.24 1.17 13.05
C TYR A 351 -3.08 0.80 13.95
N THR A 352 -2.00 1.58 13.88
CA THR A 352 -0.73 1.26 14.54
C THR A 352 -0.87 1.17 16.05
N ARG A 353 -1.48 2.17 16.69
CA ARG A 353 -1.73 2.13 18.14
C ARG A 353 -2.54 0.91 18.58
N LEU A 354 -3.55 0.51 17.78
CA LEU A 354 -4.36 -0.67 18.10
C LEU A 354 -3.63 -1.98 17.80
N ALA A 355 -2.80 -2.02 16.77
CA ALA A 355 -1.97 -3.16 16.40
C ALA A 355 -0.84 -3.38 17.41
N GLU A 356 -0.17 -2.32 17.87
CA GLU A 356 0.81 -2.37 18.95
C GLU A 356 0.18 -2.85 20.25
N LYS A 357 -1.00 -2.33 20.60
CA LYS A 357 -1.75 -2.83 21.75
C LYS A 357 -2.04 -4.33 21.60
N TYR A 358 -2.51 -4.77 20.44
CA TYR A 358 -2.75 -6.19 20.18
C TYR A 358 -1.48 -7.04 20.29
N ASN A 359 -0.36 -6.59 19.71
CA ASN A 359 0.92 -7.31 19.75
C ASN A 359 1.42 -7.46 21.20
N ARG A 360 1.40 -6.38 21.99
CA ARG A 360 1.76 -6.44 23.41
C ARG A 360 0.88 -7.40 24.20
N LEU A 361 -0.41 -7.46 23.89
CA LEU A 361 -1.32 -8.42 24.54
C LEU A 361 -0.98 -9.86 24.13
N VAL A 362 -0.72 -10.11 22.85
CA VAL A 362 -0.26 -11.43 22.38
C VAL A 362 1.03 -11.85 23.09
N GLU A 363 2.01 -10.96 23.17
CA GLU A 363 3.28 -11.21 23.87
C GLU A 363 3.06 -11.51 25.35
N ARG A 364 2.23 -10.70 26.03
CA ARG A 364 1.88 -10.91 27.44
C ARG A 364 1.25 -12.27 27.70
N GLU A 365 0.29 -12.69 26.89
CA GLU A 365 -0.36 -14.00 27.05
C GLU A 365 0.59 -15.15 26.65
N SER A 366 1.44 -14.95 25.65
CA SER A 366 2.42 -15.96 25.22
C SER A 366 3.54 -16.19 26.23
N ALA A 367 3.83 -15.18 27.07
CA ALA A 367 4.80 -15.27 28.16
C ALA A 367 4.23 -15.89 29.45
N GLY A 368 2.92 -16.16 29.49
CA GLY A 368 2.28 -16.82 30.63
C GLY A 368 2.47 -18.34 30.62
N ASP A 369 2.05 -18.99 31.71
CA ASP A 369 2.18 -20.45 31.89
C ASP A 369 1.25 -21.26 30.97
N THR A 370 0.20 -20.62 30.45
CA THR A 370 -0.80 -21.27 29.58
C THR A 370 -0.39 -21.19 28.11
N PRO A 371 -0.44 -22.29 27.33
CA PRO A 371 -0.11 -22.27 25.92
C PRO A 371 -1.01 -21.30 25.13
N PHE A 372 -0.45 -20.16 24.72
CA PHE A 372 -1.12 -19.16 23.88
C PHE A 372 -0.42 -19.01 22.54
N VAL A 373 -1.12 -19.33 21.45
CA VAL A 373 -0.62 -19.12 20.08
C VAL A 373 -1.41 -18.00 19.43
N GLY A 374 -0.76 -16.87 19.15
CA GLY A 374 -1.34 -15.73 18.44
C GLY A 374 -0.35 -15.14 17.43
N ALA A 375 -0.82 -14.91 16.20
CA ALA A 375 -0.01 -14.18 15.22
C ALA A 375 -0.01 -12.68 15.56
N THR A 376 1.16 -12.05 15.53
CA THR A 376 1.30 -10.59 15.64
C THR A 376 0.87 -9.89 14.36
N LEU A 377 0.67 -8.58 14.46
CA LEU A 377 0.34 -7.70 13.35
C LEU A 377 1.57 -6.94 12.88
N PRO A 378 1.69 -6.68 11.56
CA PRO A 378 2.76 -5.86 11.03
C PRO A 378 2.57 -4.41 11.47
N VAL A 379 3.54 -3.87 12.20
CA VAL A 379 3.56 -2.46 12.64
C VAL A 379 4.82 -1.81 12.10
N GLU A 380 4.65 -0.69 11.40
CA GLU A 380 5.78 0.12 10.98
C GLU A 380 6.27 0.95 12.17
N ALA A 381 7.56 0.84 12.50
CA ALA A 381 8.23 1.57 13.57
C ALA A 381 8.41 3.05 13.20
N ILE A 382 7.32 3.73 12.86
CA ILE A 382 7.31 5.13 12.44
C ILE A 382 7.07 6.03 13.64
N VAL A 383 7.77 7.17 13.68
CA VAL A 383 7.57 8.25 14.66
C VAL A 383 6.22 8.93 14.49
N ARG A 384 5.43 9.04 15.57
CA ARG A 384 4.06 9.58 15.51
C ARG A 384 3.73 10.60 16.58
N ASN A 385 4.56 10.71 17.60
CA ASN A 385 4.39 11.59 18.75
C ASN A 385 5.77 12.03 19.28
N ALA A 386 5.77 12.92 20.26
CA ALA A 386 6.99 13.47 20.84
C ALA A 386 7.89 12.40 21.48
N GLU A 387 7.32 11.42 22.19
CA GLU A 387 8.06 10.33 22.83
C GLU A 387 8.73 9.42 21.80
N ASP A 388 8.01 9.07 20.73
CA ASP A 388 8.57 8.34 19.60
C ASP A 388 9.71 9.12 18.94
N ALA A 389 9.56 10.45 18.84
CA ALA A 389 10.52 11.34 18.21
C ALA A 389 11.81 11.46 19.02
N GLU A 390 11.70 11.59 20.35
CA GLU A 390 12.82 11.56 21.29
C GLU A 390 13.66 10.29 21.13
N ARG A 391 13.02 9.14 20.89
CA ARG A 391 13.70 7.85 20.69
C ARG A 391 14.24 7.63 19.28
N ALA A 392 13.94 8.54 18.34
CA ALA A 392 14.35 8.45 16.94
C ALA A 392 15.36 9.52 16.54
N VAL A 393 15.79 10.36 17.49
CA VAL A 393 16.85 11.35 17.35
C VAL A 393 18.01 11.02 18.28
N PHE A 394 19.22 11.20 17.80
CA PHE A 394 20.45 10.82 18.49
C PHE A 394 21.42 12.00 18.47
N VAL A 395 22.29 12.08 19.48
CA VAL A 395 23.43 12.98 19.44
C VAL A 395 24.54 12.28 18.67
N VAL A 396 24.94 12.82 17.53
CA VAL A 396 26.10 12.30 16.78
C VAL A 396 27.35 13.03 17.22
N GLN A 397 28.42 12.28 17.44
CA GLN A 397 29.74 12.81 17.79
C GLN A 397 30.81 12.09 16.97
N TRP A 398 31.91 12.79 16.72
CA TRP A 398 33.14 12.15 16.31
C TRP A 398 34.32 12.74 17.04
N LEU A 399 35.32 11.90 17.29
CA LEU A 399 36.55 12.24 17.97
C LEU A 399 37.72 11.60 17.23
N ALA A 400 38.82 12.33 17.12
CA ALA A 400 40.05 11.85 16.50
C ALA A 400 41.27 12.63 16.98
N ASP A 401 42.45 12.07 16.70
CA ASP A 401 43.74 12.73 16.93
C ASP A 401 44.16 13.51 15.68
N TYR A 402 44.37 14.82 15.81
CA TYR A 402 44.91 15.65 14.73
C TYR A 402 46.42 15.78 14.84
N HIS A 403 47.12 15.40 13.76
CA HIS A 403 48.56 15.45 13.60
C HIS A 403 48.93 16.58 12.62
N PRO A 404 49.38 17.75 13.12
CA PRO A 404 49.68 18.87 12.25
C PRO A 404 50.81 18.52 11.24
N PRO A 405 50.76 19.03 9.99
CA PRO A 405 51.77 18.75 8.98
C PRO A 405 53.11 19.46 9.24
N ALA A 406 53.11 20.53 10.04
CA ALA A 406 54.30 21.20 10.57
C ALA A 406 54.63 20.64 11.97
N PRO A 407 55.83 20.88 12.56
CA PRO A 407 56.14 20.45 13.93
C PRO A 407 55.19 21.09 14.95
N GLY A 408 54.06 20.42 15.19
CA GLY A 408 53.00 20.83 16.10
C GLY A 408 52.77 19.79 17.19
N ILE A 409 52.07 20.20 18.23
CA ILE A 409 51.55 19.31 19.26
C ILE A 409 50.27 18.66 18.71
N GLN A 410 50.11 17.36 18.99
CA GLN A 410 48.89 16.62 18.68
C GLN A 410 47.72 17.24 19.45
N GLU A 411 46.59 17.48 18.76
CA GLU A 411 45.39 18.06 19.35
C GLU A 411 44.22 17.09 19.16
N ALA A 412 43.33 17.00 20.15
CA ALA A 412 42.07 16.26 20.00
C ALA A 412 41.10 17.11 19.17
N VAL A 413 40.56 16.52 18.10
CA VAL A 413 39.55 17.16 17.25
C VAL A 413 38.27 16.36 17.25
N GLY A 414 37.17 17.04 16.96
CA GLY A 414 35.87 16.40 16.91
C GLY A 414 34.75 17.37 16.61
N GLY A 415 33.58 16.81 16.41
CA GLY A 415 32.36 17.54 16.10
C GLY A 415 31.14 16.88 16.73
N GLN A 416 30.08 17.65 16.89
CA GLN A 416 28.82 17.18 17.49
C GLN A 416 27.64 17.79 16.73
N GLY A 417 26.58 17.00 16.56
CA GLY A 417 25.33 17.44 15.95
C GLY A 417 24.15 16.58 16.36
N THR A 418 23.02 16.79 15.69
CA THR A 418 21.85 15.90 15.79
C THR A 418 21.85 14.95 14.60
N ALA A 419 21.57 13.67 14.85
CA ALA A 419 21.22 12.70 13.83
C ALA A 419 19.80 12.17 14.07
N PHE A 420 19.10 11.73 13.04
CA PHE A 420 17.76 11.13 13.21
C PHE A 420 17.54 9.94 12.29
N ALA A 421 16.78 8.97 12.77
CA ALA A 421 16.44 7.77 12.01
C ALA A 421 15.41 8.09 10.92
N TYR A 422 15.67 7.73 9.67
CA TYR A 422 14.82 8.13 8.55
C TYR A 422 14.52 6.98 7.58
N LYS A 423 13.22 6.68 7.38
CA LYS A 423 12.63 5.63 6.51
C LYS A 423 13.08 4.18 6.74
N ARG A 424 14.24 3.95 7.35
CA ARG A 424 14.78 2.65 7.70
C ARG A 424 15.22 2.66 9.16
N HIS A 425 15.24 1.47 9.75
CA HIS A 425 15.68 1.28 11.12
C HIS A 425 17.21 1.46 11.22
N ASN A 426 18.02 0.76 10.42
CA ASN A 426 19.47 0.94 10.42
C ASN A 426 19.99 2.16 9.61
N ARG A 427 19.33 3.33 9.67
CA ARG A 427 19.78 4.52 8.91
C ARG A 427 19.53 5.81 9.67
N LEU A 428 20.60 6.56 9.88
CA LEU A 428 20.55 7.90 10.45
C LEU A 428 20.96 8.95 9.42
N ILE A 429 20.32 10.12 9.49
CA ILE A 429 20.63 11.30 8.69
C ILE A 429 21.16 12.40 9.59
N THR A 430 22.22 13.08 9.16
CA THR A 430 22.76 14.29 9.79
C THR A 430 23.35 15.23 8.74
N CYS A 431 23.95 16.35 9.16
CA CYS A 431 24.63 17.27 8.27
C CYS A 431 26.07 16.82 7.97
N ASP A 432 26.57 17.17 6.79
CA ASP A 432 27.95 16.86 6.37
C ASP A 432 28.97 17.64 7.19
N HIS A 433 28.68 18.90 7.49
CA HIS A 433 29.58 19.76 8.25
C HIS A 433 29.82 19.30 9.69
N VAL A 434 29.02 18.38 10.23
CA VAL A 434 29.26 17.77 11.56
C VAL A 434 30.63 17.10 11.62
N PHE A 435 31.11 16.62 10.47
CA PHE A 435 32.39 15.93 10.30
C PHE A 435 33.56 16.85 9.97
N ARG A 436 33.37 18.17 10.12
CA ARG A 436 34.40 19.19 9.92
C ARG A 436 34.60 19.98 11.21
N THR A 437 35.85 20.33 11.48
CA THR A 437 36.22 21.05 12.70
C THR A 437 37.20 22.16 12.35
N GLU A 438 36.95 23.33 12.92
CA GLU A 438 37.91 24.44 12.98
C GLU A 438 38.56 24.42 14.37
N GLY A 439 39.87 24.53 14.41
CA GLY A 439 40.64 24.49 15.64
C GLY A 439 41.93 25.29 15.52
N GLU A 440 42.71 25.27 16.59
CA GLU A 440 44.04 25.89 16.59
C GLU A 440 45.03 24.96 17.28
N TYR A 441 46.21 24.75 16.71
CA TYR A 441 47.26 23.92 17.33
C TYR A 441 48.46 24.76 17.78
N ARG A 442 49.20 24.24 18.76
CA ARG A 442 50.45 24.83 19.22
C ARG A 442 51.65 24.29 18.44
N ARG A 443 52.57 25.18 18.11
CA ARG A 443 53.87 24.84 17.54
C ARG A 443 54.75 24.14 18.57
N ARG A 444 55.52 23.14 18.14
CA ARG A 444 56.41 22.33 19.01
C ARG A 444 57.75 23.02 19.26
N ASP A 445 58.20 23.78 18.27
CA ASP A 445 59.46 24.54 18.23
C ASP A 445 59.41 25.84 19.04
N ASP A 446 58.23 26.46 19.19
CA ASP A 446 58.03 27.65 20.02
C ASP A 446 56.66 27.61 20.73
N PRO A 447 56.61 27.16 21.99
CA PRO A 447 55.38 27.07 22.78
C PRO A 447 54.73 28.43 23.11
N GLN A 448 55.44 29.55 22.94
CA GLN A 448 54.90 30.90 23.16
C GLN A 448 54.42 31.59 21.88
N ALA A 449 54.65 30.98 20.70
CA ALA A 449 54.14 31.49 19.44
C ALA A 449 52.60 31.49 19.40
N PRO A 450 51.97 32.39 18.61
CA PRO A 450 50.53 32.38 18.38
C PRO A 450 50.05 31.00 17.89
N ARG A 451 48.89 30.54 18.36
CA ARG A 451 48.30 29.29 17.89
C ARG A 451 48.01 29.39 16.40
N VAL A 452 48.20 28.28 15.68
CA VAL A 452 48.00 28.23 14.23
C VAL A 452 46.58 27.69 13.98
N PRO A 453 45.70 28.48 13.35
CA PRO A 453 44.36 28.00 13.00
C PRO A 453 44.43 26.93 11.91
N PHE A 454 43.52 25.97 11.97
CA PHE A 454 43.35 24.94 10.96
C PHE A 454 41.87 24.56 10.80
N THR A 455 41.55 24.03 9.64
CA THR A 455 40.28 23.38 9.36
C THR A 455 40.59 21.96 8.91
N THR A 456 39.91 20.98 9.48
CA THR A 456 40.08 19.58 9.12
C THR A 456 38.73 18.89 8.93
N ASP A 457 38.76 17.76 8.22
CA ASP A 457 37.62 16.88 8.00
C ASP A 457 37.95 15.50 8.56
N LEU A 458 36.93 14.74 8.98
CA LEU A 458 37.04 13.35 9.44
C LEU A 458 37.93 12.47 8.53
N THR A 459 37.94 12.75 7.23
CA THR A 459 38.67 11.98 6.22
C THR A 459 40.05 12.55 5.84
N ALA A 460 40.49 13.61 6.52
CA ALA A 460 41.76 14.27 6.22
C ALA A 460 42.96 13.38 6.60
N PRO A 461 44.07 13.39 5.84
CA PRO A 461 45.27 12.59 6.14
C PRO A 461 45.89 12.86 7.52
N GLU A 462 45.70 14.06 8.05
CA GLU A 462 46.19 14.51 9.35
C GLU A 462 45.35 13.99 10.52
N VAL A 463 44.19 13.36 10.24
CA VAL A 463 43.25 12.87 11.24
C VAL A 463 43.45 11.36 11.42
N HIS A 464 43.82 10.96 12.63
CA HIS A 464 44.13 9.58 12.97
C HIS A 464 43.13 9.02 13.98
N GLY A 465 42.80 7.73 13.80
CA GLY A 465 41.87 7.01 14.67
C GLY A 465 40.47 7.62 14.79
N PRO A 466 39.82 8.08 13.70
CA PRO A 466 38.50 8.68 13.80
C PRO A 466 37.48 7.66 14.31
N MET A 467 36.78 8.03 15.38
CA MET A 467 35.66 7.27 15.91
C MET A 467 34.40 8.12 15.78
N VAL A 468 33.36 7.56 15.17
CA VAL A 468 32.04 8.20 15.08
C VAL A 468 31.06 7.40 15.92
N SER A 469 30.34 8.08 16.80
CA SER A 469 29.36 7.46 17.67
C SER A 469 28.05 8.26 17.69
N VAL A 470 26.99 7.56 18.09
CA VAL A 470 25.69 8.15 18.38
C VAL A 470 25.25 7.76 19.78
N THR A 471 24.69 8.73 20.50
CA THR A 471 24.22 8.54 21.87
C THR A 471 22.71 8.74 21.92
N ASP A 472 22.00 7.82 22.58
CA ASP A 472 20.61 8.02 23.00
C ASP A 472 20.63 8.87 24.28
N PRO A 473 20.16 10.12 24.23
CA PRO A 473 20.20 11.01 25.39
C PRO A 473 19.26 10.59 26.52
N ALA A 474 18.23 9.78 26.24
CA ALA A 474 17.28 9.33 27.24
C ALA A 474 17.84 8.19 28.10
N THR A 475 18.63 7.30 27.50
CA THR A 475 19.24 6.14 28.18
C THR A 475 20.71 6.32 28.51
N GLY A 476 21.40 7.24 27.82
CA GLY A 476 22.85 7.42 27.90
C GLY A 476 23.63 6.33 27.16
N GLN A 477 22.95 5.41 26.48
CA GLN A 477 23.60 4.35 25.72
C GLN A 477 24.23 4.91 24.44
N GLU A 478 25.42 4.43 24.11
CA GLU A 478 26.22 4.88 22.99
C GLU A 478 26.48 3.71 22.03
N TRP A 479 26.47 4.01 20.72
CA TRP A 479 26.74 3.05 19.65
C TRP A 479 27.73 3.62 18.66
N THR A 480 28.64 2.78 18.17
CA THR A 480 29.52 3.13 17.05
C THR A 480 28.75 3.08 15.74
N VAL A 481 28.99 4.06 14.87
CA VAL A 481 28.37 4.16 13.55
C VAL A 481 29.44 4.47 12.51
N ARG A 482 29.18 4.09 11.27
CA ARG A 482 30.02 4.46 10.13
C ARG A 482 29.32 5.48 9.24
N VAL A 483 30.11 6.38 8.65
CA VAL A 483 29.62 7.31 7.62
C VAL A 483 29.65 6.61 6.27
N VAL A 484 28.49 6.30 5.69
CA VAL A 484 28.40 5.52 4.44
C VAL A 484 28.30 6.38 3.19
N HIS A 485 27.75 7.60 3.31
CA HIS A 485 27.60 8.51 2.19
C HIS A 485 27.55 9.96 2.66
N ARG A 486 28.18 10.87 1.91
CA ARG A 486 28.28 12.30 2.25
C ARG A 486 28.09 13.15 0.99
N ASP A 487 27.46 14.31 1.15
CA ASP A 487 27.30 15.31 0.10
C ASP A 487 27.48 16.71 0.67
N ALA A 488 28.62 17.32 0.37
CA ALA A 488 29.00 18.65 0.82
C ALA A 488 28.09 19.76 0.26
N HIS A 489 27.51 19.58 -0.93
CA HIS A 489 26.66 20.59 -1.56
C HIS A 489 25.25 20.61 -0.94
N ARG A 490 24.73 19.42 -0.59
CA ARG A 490 23.47 19.27 0.15
C ARG A 490 23.64 19.49 1.65
N ASP A 491 24.88 19.42 2.14
CA ASP A 491 25.22 19.38 3.56
C ASP A 491 24.48 18.25 4.29
N LEU A 492 24.61 17.03 3.75
CA LEU A 492 23.99 15.82 4.28
C LEU A 492 25.00 14.67 4.39
N ALA A 493 24.82 13.84 5.41
CA ALA A 493 25.52 12.58 5.58
C ALA A 493 24.56 11.47 6.03
N ILE A 494 24.83 10.25 5.55
CA ILE A 494 24.14 9.01 5.94
C ILE A 494 25.06 8.22 6.87
N LEU A 495 24.53 7.83 8.01
CA LEU A 495 25.20 6.94 8.97
C LEU A 495 24.46 5.61 9.09
N GLU A 496 25.20 4.55 9.35
CA GLU A 496 24.68 3.21 9.65
C GLU A 496 25.32 2.69 10.94
N PHE A 497 24.55 1.96 11.75
CA PHE A 497 25.10 1.28 12.92
C PHE A 497 26.02 0.14 12.47
N ASP A 498 27.16 0.00 13.16
CA ASP A 498 28.10 -1.09 12.88
C ASP A 498 27.57 -2.44 13.39
N GLU A 499 26.82 -2.41 14.49
CA GLU A 499 26.13 -3.55 15.08
C GLU A 499 24.62 -3.49 14.85
N GLU A 500 23.87 -4.41 15.47
CA GLU A 500 22.41 -4.42 15.39
C GLU A 500 21.85 -3.11 15.99
N PRO A 501 21.09 -2.32 15.20
CA PRO A 501 20.58 -1.03 15.65
C PRO A 501 19.65 -1.19 16.87
N PRO A 502 19.64 -0.22 17.80
CA PRO A 502 18.80 -0.31 18.98
C PRO A 502 17.31 -0.30 18.62
N ALA A 503 16.45 -0.74 19.54
CA ALA A 503 15.00 -0.67 19.34
C ALA A 503 14.51 0.80 19.32
N HIS A 504 14.54 1.41 18.15
CA HIS A 504 14.06 2.76 17.88
C HIS A 504 13.00 2.81 16.76
N ARG A 505 12.36 3.98 16.62
CA ARG A 505 11.48 4.30 15.48
C ARG A 505 12.24 5.16 14.47
N HIS A 506 11.68 5.33 13.28
CA HIS A 506 12.22 6.22 12.25
C HIS A 506 11.14 7.19 11.76
N PHE A 507 11.58 8.36 11.35
CA PHE A 507 10.71 9.36 10.75
C PHE A 507 10.32 8.95 9.32
N SER A 508 9.12 9.38 8.91
CA SER A 508 8.66 9.33 7.53
C SER A 508 8.76 10.72 6.89
N GLY A 509 8.81 10.79 5.56
CA GLY A 509 8.78 12.07 4.83
C GLY A 509 7.36 12.58 4.61
N MET A 510 7.20 13.89 4.45
CA MET A 510 5.95 14.46 3.96
C MET A 510 5.71 14.09 2.49
N ASP A 511 4.50 13.61 2.16
CA ASP A 511 4.11 13.29 0.77
C ASP A 511 3.92 14.54 -0.09
N ALA A 512 3.53 15.64 0.53
CA ALA A 512 3.29 16.92 -0.12
C ALA A 512 4.39 17.91 0.25
N PRO A 513 4.85 18.76 -0.69
CA PRO A 513 5.86 19.77 -0.38
C PRO A 513 5.39 20.71 0.73
N ILE A 514 6.30 21.03 1.65
CA ILE A 514 6.02 22.01 2.70
C ILE A 514 5.75 23.40 2.10
N THR A 515 4.79 24.10 2.67
CA THR A 515 4.33 25.43 2.21
C THR A 515 4.70 26.51 3.21
N ARG A 516 4.77 27.77 2.73
CA ARG A 516 4.88 28.94 3.61
C ARG A 516 3.76 28.94 4.65
N HIS A 517 4.07 29.37 5.86
CA HIS A 517 3.18 29.41 7.02
C HIS A 517 2.72 28.03 7.54
N ALA A 518 3.31 26.93 7.06
CA ALA A 518 3.04 25.62 7.62
C ALA A 518 3.58 25.57 9.07
N PRO A 519 2.75 25.17 10.05
CA PRO A 519 3.22 24.89 11.40
C PRO A 519 3.98 23.57 11.43
N GLY A 520 4.97 23.48 12.31
CA GLY A 520 5.76 22.28 12.52
C GLY A 520 6.59 22.36 13.80
N LYS A 521 7.49 21.39 13.96
CA LYS A 521 8.36 21.27 15.13
C LYS A 521 9.80 21.10 14.69
N LEU A 522 10.70 21.85 15.32
CA LEU A 522 12.14 21.68 15.23
C LEU A 522 12.57 20.69 16.32
N ILE A 523 13.29 19.64 15.94
CA ILE A 523 13.78 18.61 16.87
C ILE A 523 15.30 18.55 16.80
N GLY A 524 15.96 18.65 17.96
CA GLY A 524 17.41 18.52 18.05
C GLY A 524 17.96 18.75 19.44
N PHE A 525 19.27 18.92 19.55
CA PHE A 525 19.98 19.03 20.82
C PHE A 525 20.77 20.34 20.96
N PRO A 526 20.10 21.49 21.15
CA PRO A 526 20.79 22.76 21.32
C PRO A 526 21.53 22.80 22.66
N ASN A 527 22.82 23.09 22.64
CA ASN A 527 23.69 23.13 23.84
C ASN A 527 23.60 21.85 24.68
N TRP A 528 23.84 20.70 24.04
CA TRP A 528 23.73 19.39 24.68
C TRP A 528 24.82 19.17 25.74
N ASN A 529 24.40 18.62 26.87
CA ASN A 529 25.23 18.05 27.94
C ASN A 529 24.60 16.71 28.37
N ASN A 530 25.39 15.81 28.97
CA ASN A 530 24.90 14.52 29.46
C ASN A 530 23.62 14.64 30.30
N GLY A 531 22.61 13.82 29.96
CA GLY A 531 21.31 13.76 30.64
C GLY A 531 20.21 14.69 30.10
N ARG A 532 20.48 15.52 29.08
CA ARG A 532 19.44 16.33 28.42
C ARG A 532 18.72 15.56 27.32
N ARG A 533 17.38 15.62 27.34
CA ARG A 533 16.50 15.08 26.28
C ARG A 533 16.48 15.97 25.04
N ALA A 534 15.88 15.45 23.97
CA ALA A 534 15.69 16.20 22.72
C ALA A 534 14.79 17.41 22.96
N ASN A 535 15.20 18.56 22.41
CA ASN A 535 14.36 19.74 22.41
C ASN A 535 13.39 19.65 21.24
N ILE A 536 12.09 19.81 21.50
CA ILE A 536 11.03 19.79 20.50
C ILE A 536 10.32 21.15 20.55
N GLU A 537 10.73 22.07 19.69
CA GLU A 537 10.23 23.45 19.68
C GLU A 537 9.24 23.67 18.54
N GLN A 538 8.17 24.40 18.82
CA GLN A 538 7.22 24.81 17.79
C GLN A 538 7.86 25.83 16.85
N ALA A 539 7.65 25.65 15.56
CA ALA A 539 8.22 26.50 14.53
C ALA A 539 7.26 26.65 13.34
N VAL A 540 7.38 27.75 12.62
CA VAL A 540 6.54 28.07 11.46
C VAL A 540 7.45 28.41 10.28
N VAL A 541 7.11 27.87 9.11
CA VAL A 541 7.83 28.19 7.87
C VAL A 541 7.58 29.64 7.46
N THR A 542 8.62 30.45 7.40
CA THR A 542 8.56 31.89 7.06
C THR A 542 8.68 32.12 5.56
N ALA A 543 9.55 31.36 4.90
CA ALA A 543 9.83 31.47 3.47
C ALA A 543 10.23 30.13 2.87
N ARG A 544 10.09 30.01 1.55
CA ARG A 544 10.60 28.87 0.76
C ARG A 544 11.29 29.43 -0.48
N PHE A 545 12.49 28.97 -0.77
CA PHE A 545 13.32 29.51 -1.83
C PHE A 545 14.31 28.47 -2.37
N PRO A 546 14.69 28.56 -3.65
CA PRO A 546 15.82 27.82 -4.18
C PRO A 546 17.13 28.50 -3.76
N ARG A 547 18.15 27.71 -3.40
CA ARG A 547 19.53 28.18 -3.21
C ARG A 547 20.47 27.12 -3.75
N THR A 548 21.41 27.54 -4.59
CA THR A 548 22.37 26.65 -5.29
C THR A 548 21.68 25.45 -5.99
N GLY A 549 20.48 25.68 -6.56
CA GLY A 549 19.72 24.65 -7.26
C GLY A 549 18.94 23.67 -6.36
N LEU A 550 19.06 23.78 -5.03
CA LEU A 550 18.33 22.95 -4.07
C LEU A 550 17.15 23.73 -3.47
N GLN A 551 16.03 23.03 -3.24
CA GLN A 551 14.89 23.61 -2.55
C GLN A 551 15.13 23.69 -1.03
N ARG A 552 14.99 24.89 -0.48
CA ARG A 552 15.15 25.19 0.94
C ARG A 552 13.94 25.95 1.48
N PHE A 553 13.79 25.95 2.79
CA PHE A 553 12.84 26.80 3.48
C PHE A 553 13.45 27.35 4.76
N GLU A 554 12.92 28.49 5.20
CA GLU A 554 13.31 29.13 6.45
C GLU A 554 12.21 28.98 7.49
N ILE A 555 12.62 28.88 8.75
CA ILE A 555 11.72 28.84 9.90
C ILE A 555 11.95 30.05 10.81
N ASN A 556 10.93 30.44 11.56
CA ASN A 556 11.02 31.55 12.51
C ASN A 556 11.86 31.22 13.76
N GLN A 557 12.12 29.94 14.03
CA GLN A 557 12.83 29.49 15.22
C GLN A 557 14.34 29.57 15.01
N LEU A 558 15.06 30.11 15.99
CA LEU A 558 16.52 30.25 15.93
C LEU A 558 17.21 28.89 15.96
N ILE A 559 17.96 28.56 14.91
CA ILE A 559 18.75 27.33 14.84
C ILE A 559 20.09 27.58 15.56
N ARG A 560 20.34 26.85 16.65
CA ARG A 560 21.56 26.94 17.45
C ARG A 560 22.51 25.78 17.14
N LYS A 561 23.79 25.92 17.52
CA LYS A 561 24.77 24.83 17.48
C LYS A 561 24.20 23.61 18.23
N GLY A 562 24.22 22.46 17.57
CA GLY A 562 23.61 21.21 18.06
C GLY A 562 22.23 20.89 17.45
N ASN A 563 21.49 21.86 16.89
CA ASN A 563 20.25 21.58 16.13
C ASN A 563 20.55 21.05 14.71
N SER A 564 21.73 21.36 14.18
CA SER A 564 22.15 20.99 12.83
C SER A 564 22.14 19.47 12.67
N GLY A 565 21.61 19.02 11.53
CA GLY A 565 21.35 17.62 11.22
C GLY A 565 20.02 17.08 11.77
N GLY A 566 19.32 17.83 12.64
CA GLY A 566 18.02 17.44 13.17
C GLY A 566 16.86 17.59 12.19
N PRO A 567 15.71 16.94 12.44
CA PRO A 567 14.55 17.06 11.57
C PRO A 567 13.66 18.27 11.93
N PHE A 568 13.17 18.96 10.91
CA PHE A 568 11.95 19.76 11.00
C PHE A 568 10.77 18.90 10.56
N VAL A 569 9.73 18.78 11.39
CA VAL A 569 8.57 17.91 11.15
C VAL A 569 7.25 18.66 11.17
N ASP A 570 6.23 18.13 10.50
CA ASP A 570 4.86 18.63 10.60
C ASP A 570 4.17 18.19 11.91
N GLU A 571 2.89 18.56 12.07
CA GLU A 571 2.08 18.16 13.23
C GLU A 571 1.91 16.64 13.39
N LEU A 572 2.14 15.87 12.33
CA LEU A 572 2.07 14.40 12.33
C LEU A 572 3.45 13.76 12.49
N PHE A 573 4.49 14.54 12.82
CA PHE A 573 5.88 14.09 12.94
C PHE A 573 6.45 13.53 11.63
N ARG A 574 5.97 14.00 10.48
CA ARG A 574 6.56 13.71 9.17
C ARG A 574 7.58 14.78 8.81
N VAL A 575 8.75 14.38 8.35
CA VAL A 575 9.87 15.28 8.02
C VAL A 575 9.50 16.16 6.84
N GLY A 576 9.52 17.48 7.08
CA GLY A 576 9.43 18.50 6.04
C GLY A 576 10.81 18.96 5.54
N GLY A 577 11.84 18.83 6.38
CA GLY A 577 13.22 19.09 5.99
C GLY A 577 14.27 18.75 7.04
N VAL A 578 15.53 18.83 6.64
CA VAL A 578 16.71 18.66 7.51
C VAL A 578 17.25 20.04 7.87
N VAL A 579 17.43 20.27 9.16
CA VAL A 579 17.90 21.52 9.74
C VAL A 579 19.39 21.64 9.49
N GLN A 580 19.83 22.75 8.90
CA GLN A 580 21.24 22.97 8.61
C GLN A 580 21.85 23.94 9.63
N GLN A 581 22.57 24.96 9.17
CA GLN A 581 23.11 26.03 10.02
C GLN A 581 22.10 27.16 10.20
N GLY A 582 22.05 27.70 11.42
CA GLY A 582 21.41 28.97 11.72
C GLY A 582 22.37 30.15 11.62
N ALA A 583 21.82 31.36 11.66
CA ALA A 583 22.58 32.60 11.65
C ALA A 583 23.63 32.63 12.77
N GLN A 584 24.91 32.52 12.42
CA GLN A 584 25.99 32.92 13.32
C GLN A 584 26.15 34.44 13.17
N GLN A 585 25.65 35.20 14.16
CA GLN A 585 25.84 36.65 14.30
C GLN A 585 25.45 37.47 13.05
N ASP A 586 24.19 37.93 13.01
CA ASP A 586 23.64 38.96 12.11
C ASP A 586 23.72 38.74 10.58
N ALA A 587 24.25 37.61 10.10
CA ALA A 587 24.27 37.26 8.68
C ALA A 587 24.02 35.76 8.42
N GLY A 588 22.76 35.34 8.46
CA GLY A 588 22.33 34.00 8.00
C GLY A 588 20.82 33.78 8.13
N ASN A 589 20.27 32.89 7.32
CA ASN A 589 18.87 32.48 7.42
C ASN A 589 18.77 31.20 8.29
N ASN A 590 17.64 30.99 8.97
CA ASN A 590 17.39 29.73 9.69
C ASN A 590 16.92 28.65 8.71
N GLU A 591 17.85 28.09 7.92
CA GLU A 591 17.54 27.27 6.75
C GLU A 591 17.38 25.77 7.06
N CYS A 592 16.41 25.18 6.37
CA CYS A 592 16.18 23.75 6.29
C CYS A 592 16.21 23.31 4.82
N LEU A 593 16.86 22.18 4.53
CA LEU A 593 16.80 21.52 3.23
C LEU A 593 15.46 20.77 3.09
N CYS A 594 14.73 20.98 1.99
CA CYS A 594 13.44 20.30 1.79
C CYS A 594 13.58 18.76 1.75
N VAL A 595 12.62 18.06 2.35
CA VAL A 595 12.59 16.59 2.37
C VAL A 595 12.61 15.94 0.97
N ALA A 596 12.08 16.62 -0.05
CA ALA A 596 12.13 16.14 -1.43
C ALA A 596 13.58 16.01 -1.96
N GLU A 597 14.49 16.90 -1.55
CA GLU A 597 15.90 16.85 -1.91
C GLU A 597 16.61 15.71 -1.18
N LEU A 598 16.30 15.52 0.11
CA LEU A 598 16.77 14.40 0.92
C LEU A 598 16.35 13.07 0.29
N ASP A 599 15.08 12.95 -0.10
CA ASP A 599 14.52 11.74 -0.68
C ASP A 599 15.11 11.41 -2.05
N ALA A 600 15.28 12.41 -2.90
CA ALA A 600 15.91 12.24 -4.20
C ALA A 600 17.37 11.79 -4.05
N TRP A 601 18.10 12.39 -3.10
CA TRP A 601 19.49 12.03 -2.82
C TRP A 601 19.63 10.61 -2.27
N ILE A 602 18.80 10.22 -1.31
CA ILE A 602 18.77 8.86 -0.77
C ILE A 602 18.45 7.84 -1.88
N ALA A 603 17.46 8.12 -2.71
CA ALA A 603 17.08 7.21 -3.81
C ALA A 603 18.22 7.04 -4.82
N ALA A 604 18.95 8.11 -5.13
CA ALA A 604 20.12 8.05 -6.01
C ALA A 604 21.24 7.20 -5.40
N TYR A 605 21.55 7.38 -4.11
CA TYR A 605 22.52 6.55 -3.41
C TYR A 605 22.12 5.08 -3.38
N GLU A 606 20.85 4.77 -3.07
CA GLU A 606 20.36 3.38 -3.05
C GLU A 606 20.45 2.70 -4.42
N ALA A 607 20.25 3.45 -5.51
CA ALA A 607 20.42 2.91 -6.85
C ALA A 607 21.87 2.48 -7.13
N THR A 608 22.87 3.09 -6.47
CA THR A 608 24.29 2.69 -6.60
C THR A 608 24.62 1.38 -5.86
N LEU A 609 23.80 0.98 -4.89
CA LEU A 609 23.98 -0.24 -4.10
C LEU A 609 23.34 -1.48 -4.74
N LEU A 610 22.48 -1.30 -5.74
CA LEU A 610 21.88 -2.42 -6.47
C LEU A 610 22.92 -3.04 -7.40
N PRO A 611 23.05 -4.38 -7.43
CA PRO A 611 23.94 -5.04 -8.38
C PRO A 611 23.53 -4.66 -9.81
N SER A 612 24.51 -4.38 -10.66
CA SER A 612 24.25 -4.12 -12.07
C SER A 612 23.46 -5.29 -12.67
N PRO A 613 22.42 -5.05 -13.49
CA PRO A 613 21.75 -6.13 -14.19
C PRO A 613 22.80 -6.92 -14.99
N PRO A 614 22.72 -8.26 -15.04
CA PRO A 614 23.65 -9.05 -15.82
C PRO A 614 23.68 -8.52 -17.24
N SER A 615 24.89 -8.23 -17.74
CA SER A 615 25.09 -7.78 -19.11
C SER A 615 24.38 -8.76 -20.06
N PRO A 616 23.63 -8.29 -21.08
CA PRO A 616 23.10 -9.20 -22.08
C PRO A 616 24.28 -9.98 -22.66
N LEU A 617 24.20 -11.31 -22.59
CA LEU A 617 25.19 -12.23 -23.14
C LEU A 617 25.58 -11.74 -24.54
N ALA A 618 26.86 -11.41 -24.70
CA ALA A 618 27.42 -11.12 -26.00
C ALA A 618 27.10 -12.30 -26.93
N PRO A 619 26.63 -12.07 -28.16
CA PRO A 619 26.37 -13.16 -29.09
C PRO A 619 27.66 -13.96 -29.26
N ALA A 620 27.57 -15.27 -29.06
CA ALA A 620 28.68 -16.19 -29.18
C ALA A 620 29.35 -15.97 -30.54
N ALA A 621 30.64 -15.63 -30.51
CA ALA A 621 31.46 -15.55 -31.70
C ALA A 621 31.44 -16.92 -32.38
N THR A 622 30.87 -16.97 -33.58
CA THR A 622 31.03 -18.09 -34.51
C THR A 622 32.51 -18.21 -34.86
N GLN A 623 33.20 -19.17 -34.24
CA GLN A 623 34.49 -19.64 -34.72
C GLN A 623 34.27 -20.28 -36.09
N SER A 624 34.74 -19.59 -37.12
CA SER A 624 34.97 -20.17 -38.43
C SER A 624 36.23 -21.03 -38.36
N ASP A 625 36.08 -22.32 -38.09
CA ASP A 625 37.13 -23.29 -38.37
C ASP A 625 36.95 -23.85 -39.77
N SER A 626 37.87 -23.43 -40.64
CA SER A 626 38.18 -24.06 -41.91
C SER A 626 39.02 -25.32 -41.69
N ALA A 627 38.54 -26.49 -42.10
CA ALA A 627 39.38 -27.56 -42.65
C ALA A 627 38.56 -28.73 -43.20
N SER A 628 38.80 -29.03 -44.48
CA SER A 628 38.54 -30.28 -45.24
C SER A 628 37.09 -30.67 -45.55
#